data_AF-A0A081DBW8-F1
#
_entry.id   AF-A0A081DBW8-F1
#
_cell.length_a   1.000
_cell.length_b   1.000
_cell.length_c   1.000
_cell.angle_alpha   90.00
_cell.angle_beta   90.00
_cell.angle_gamma   90.00
#
_symmetry.space_group_name_H-M   'P 1'
#
loop_
_entity.id
_entity.type
_entity.pdbx_description
1 polymer ?
#
loop_
_entity_poly.entity_id
_entity_poly.type
_entity_poly.pdbx_seq_one_letter_code
_entity_poly.pdbx_strand_id
1 'polypeptide(L)'
;MGESYPKRGNYEYIKKKAEGVFYDPAVATKEIVDEVFGVVNDRNKLIKTLAIAKSAIRHNMAKDLPKMPTPVCIIWGKQDSVTPPEVATEFHEKLPDSELFWIDKCGHAAMMEHPDQFNEILAAWLEKREL
;
A
#
# COMPACT_ATOMS: atom_id res chain seq x y z
N MET A 1 5.48 -6.98 14.50
CA MET A 1 6.93 -6.96 14.83
C MET A 1 7.66 -6.49 13.57
N GLY A 2 8.14 -5.24 13.55
CA GLY A 2 8.79 -4.68 12.36
C GLY A 2 10.19 -5.25 12.19
N GLU A 3 10.43 -5.96 11.08
CA GLU A 3 11.77 -6.46 10.79
C GLU A 3 12.74 -5.32 10.47
N SER A 4 13.94 -5.50 11.00
CA SER A 4 15.11 -4.61 11.00
C SER A 4 15.45 -4.01 9.64
N TYR A 5 15.91 -2.75 9.69
CA TYR A 5 16.55 -1.91 8.68
C TYR A 5 16.88 -2.56 7.32
N PRO A 6 16.63 -1.88 6.18
CA PRO A 6 16.99 -2.41 4.87
C PRO A 6 18.47 -2.79 4.85
N LYS A 7 18.75 -4.07 4.57
CA LYS A 7 20.11 -4.62 4.47
C LYS A 7 20.72 -4.11 3.17
N ARG A 8 21.31 -2.91 3.23
CA ARG A 8 22.01 -2.28 2.09
C ARG A 8 22.99 -3.27 1.46
N GLY A 9 23.04 -3.27 0.13
CA GLY A 9 23.89 -4.19 -0.65
C GLY A 9 23.40 -5.65 -0.74
N ASN A 10 22.34 -6.06 -0.03
CA ASN A 10 21.82 -7.43 -0.13
C ASN A 10 20.64 -7.50 -1.13
N TYR A 11 20.94 -7.83 -2.38
CA TYR A 11 19.94 -7.88 -3.45
C TYR A 11 18.84 -8.92 -3.18
N GLU A 12 19.19 -10.14 -2.77
CA GLU A 12 18.23 -11.21 -2.49
C GLU A 12 17.24 -10.84 -1.38
N TYR A 13 17.72 -10.13 -0.35
CA TYR A 13 16.84 -9.61 0.69
C TYR A 13 15.85 -8.57 0.15
N ILE A 14 16.32 -7.66 -0.71
CA ILE A 14 15.47 -6.64 -1.32
C ILE A 14 14.47 -7.25 -2.29
N LYS A 15 14.90 -8.21 -3.11
CA LYS A 15 14.05 -9.00 -3.99
C LYS A 15 12.92 -9.65 -3.21
N LYS A 16 13.24 -10.41 -2.16
CA LYS A 16 12.23 -11.09 -1.32
C LYS A 16 11.25 -10.11 -0.68
N LYS A 17 11.71 -8.91 -0.30
CA LYS A 17 10.84 -7.88 0.27
C LYS A 17 9.94 -7.22 -0.79
N ALA A 18 10.46 -6.99 -2.00
CA ALA A 18 9.67 -6.47 -3.11
C ALA A 18 8.61 -7.48 -3.56
N GLU A 19 8.96 -8.77 -3.68
CA GLU A 19 8.03 -9.86 -3.98
C GLU A 19 6.89 -9.93 -2.97
N GLY A 20 7.17 -9.75 -1.68
CA GLY A 20 6.16 -9.79 -0.61
C GLY A 20 5.16 -8.63 -0.60
N VAL A 21 5.35 -7.61 -1.45
CA VAL A 21 4.36 -6.53 -1.66
C VAL A 21 3.16 -7.05 -2.45
N PHE A 22 3.37 -8.01 -3.34
CA PHE A 22 2.35 -8.48 -4.28
C PHE A 22 1.78 -9.84 -3.84
N TYR A 23 0.57 -10.17 -4.30
CA TYR A 23 0.01 -11.51 -4.14
C TYR A 23 0.78 -12.54 -4.98
N ASP A 24 1.04 -12.22 -6.25
CA ASP A 24 1.92 -13.00 -7.12
C ASP A 24 3.33 -12.40 -7.14
N PRO A 25 4.35 -13.09 -6.58
CA PRO A 25 5.74 -12.64 -6.61
C PRO A 25 6.26 -12.31 -8.01
N ALA A 26 5.73 -12.93 -9.07
CA ALA A 26 6.16 -12.68 -10.44
C ALA A 26 5.88 -11.24 -10.91
N VAL A 27 4.96 -10.52 -10.25
CA VAL A 27 4.70 -9.09 -10.51
C VAL A 27 5.89 -8.22 -10.11
N ALA A 28 6.70 -8.65 -9.13
CA ALA A 28 7.96 -7.99 -8.78
C ALA A 28 9.05 -8.33 -9.82
N THR A 29 8.91 -7.78 -11.01
CA THR A 29 9.87 -7.93 -12.11
C THR A 29 11.27 -7.49 -11.71
N LYS A 30 12.27 -7.97 -12.45
CA LYS A 30 13.67 -7.60 -12.20
C LYS A 30 13.86 -6.09 -12.22
N GLU A 31 13.18 -5.39 -13.12
CA GLU A 31 13.21 -3.94 -13.25
C GLU A 31 12.71 -3.25 -11.98
N ILE A 32 11.60 -3.71 -11.41
CA ILE A 32 11.07 -3.19 -10.14
C ILE A 32 12.05 -3.47 -8.99
N VAL A 33 12.59 -4.69 -8.92
CA VAL A 33 13.55 -5.07 -7.87
C VAL A 33 14.83 -4.23 -7.96
N ASP A 34 15.35 -4.01 -9.17
CA ASP A 34 16.52 -3.19 -9.43
C ASP A 34 16.28 -1.72 -9.04
N GLU A 35 15.09 -1.18 -9.32
CA GLU A 35 14.72 0.16 -8.91
C GLU A 35 14.68 0.30 -7.39
N VAL A 36 13.99 -0.62 -6.70
CA VAL A 36 13.94 -0.65 -5.23
C VAL A 36 15.35 -0.77 -4.66
N PHE A 37 16.19 -1.67 -5.21
CA PHE A 37 17.58 -1.83 -4.81
C PHE A 37 18.39 -0.54 -5.01
N GLY A 38 18.18 0.18 -6.11
CA GLY A 38 18.79 1.48 -6.35
C GLY A 38 18.40 2.51 -5.28
N VAL A 39 17.10 2.56 -4.92
CA VAL A 39 16.57 3.48 -3.89
C VAL A 39 17.18 3.21 -2.51
N VAL A 40 17.25 1.96 -2.05
CA VAL A 40 17.82 1.66 -0.73
C VAL A 40 19.35 1.79 -0.66
N ASN A 41 20.05 1.73 -1.80
CA ASN A 41 21.49 1.93 -1.83
C ASN A 41 21.90 3.41 -2.00
N ASP A 42 21.04 4.26 -2.54
CA ASP A 42 21.23 5.71 -2.53
C ASP A 42 21.01 6.30 -1.12
N ARG A 43 22.03 6.98 -0.58
CA ARG A 43 22.00 7.51 0.79
C ARG A 43 20.90 8.56 0.99
N ASN A 44 20.69 9.44 0.01
CA ASN A 44 19.74 10.54 0.14
C ASN A 44 18.31 10.03 0.00
N LYS A 45 18.06 9.12 -0.94
CA LYS A 45 16.74 8.47 -1.11
C LYS A 45 16.40 7.62 0.11
N LEU A 46 17.34 6.80 0.59
CA LEU A 46 17.14 5.98 1.79
C LEU A 46 16.73 6.80 3.01
N ILE A 47 17.40 7.92 3.30
CA ILE A 47 17.07 8.77 4.45
C ILE A 47 15.62 9.29 4.33
N LYS A 48 15.20 9.70 3.13
CA LYS A 48 13.82 10.16 2.87
C LYS A 48 12.80 9.04 3.02
N THR A 49 13.07 7.85 2.45
CA THR A 49 12.20 6.68 2.58
C THR A 49 12.04 6.27 4.05
N LEU A 50 13.13 6.27 4.82
CA LEU A 50 13.07 5.98 6.26
C LEU A 50 12.30 7.04 7.04
N ALA A 51 12.38 8.32 6.66
CA ALA A 51 11.60 9.38 7.29
C ALA A 51 10.10 9.19 7.06
N ILE A 52 9.69 8.83 5.84
CA ILE A 52 8.29 8.52 5.49
C ILE A 52 7.80 7.31 6.29
N ALA A 53 8.55 6.21 6.30
CA ALA A 53 8.19 5.01 7.06
C ALA A 53 8.06 5.29 8.57
N LYS A 54 8.99 6.06 9.16
CA LYS A 54 8.89 6.47 10.57
C LYS A 54 7.70 7.39 10.83
N SER A 55 7.37 8.27 9.89
CA SER A 55 6.21 9.16 9.99
C SER A 55 4.91 8.35 10.06
N ALA A 56 4.74 7.37 9.16
CA ALA A 56 3.59 6.48 9.14
C ALA A 56 3.40 5.72 10.47
N ILE A 57 4.49 5.31 11.12
CA ILE A 57 4.44 4.63 12.43
C ILE A 57 4.10 5.61 13.57
N ARG A 58 4.61 6.84 13.53
CA ARG A 58 4.45 7.82 14.63
C ARG A 58 3.08 8.51 14.61
N HIS A 59 2.53 8.74 13.44
CA HIS A 59 1.31 9.51 13.26
C HIS A 59 0.13 8.56 13.01
N ASN A 60 -0.41 8.02 14.09
CA ASN A 60 -1.64 7.24 14.04
C ASN A 60 -2.84 8.18 13.83
N MET A 61 -3.48 8.07 12.67
CA MET A 61 -4.62 8.91 12.26
C MET A 61 -5.98 8.40 12.73
N ALA A 62 -6.05 7.29 13.47
CA ALA A 62 -7.29 6.67 13.93
C ALA A 62 -8.25 7.63 14.67
N LYS A 63 -7.72 8.64 15.37
CA LYS A 63 -8.53 9.64 16.10
C LYS A 63 -9.03 10.78 15.20
N ASP A 64 -8.44 10.92 14.03
CA ASP A 64 -8.75 11.99 13.08
C ASP A 64 -9.73 11.51 12.01
N LEU A 65 -9.74 10.21 11.66
CA LEU A 65 -10.67 9.62 10.69
C LEU A 65 -12.15 10.01 10.92
N PRO A 66 -12.71 9.98 12.15
CA PRO A 66 -14.11 10.37 12.38
C PRO A 66 -14.42 11.84 12.10
N LYS A 67 -13.39 12.68 11.95
CA LYS A 67 -13.50 14.13 11.71
C LYS A 67 -13.31 14.48 10.24
N MET A 68 -13.15 13.51 9.35
CA MET A 68 -12.91 13.72 7.92
C MET A 68 -14.24 13.56 7.16
N PRO A 69 -14.94 14.66 6.82
CA PRO A 69 -16.25 14.59 6.16
C PRO A 69 -16.15 14.29 4.65
N THR A 70 -14.94 14.24 4.09
CA THR A 70 -14.71 13.99 2.67
C THR A 70 -15.15 12.56 2.32
N PRO A 71 -15.92 12.34 1.24
CA PRO A 71 -16.23 11.00 0.76
C PRO A 71 -14.95 10.22 0.43
N VAL A 72 -14.84 8.98 0.91
CA VAL A 72 -13.64 8.14 0.73
C VAL A 72 -13.96 6.84 -0.01
N CYS A 73 -13.22 6.58 -1.10
CA CYS A 73 -13.16 5.27 -1.75
C CYS A 73 -11.98 4.48 -1.18
N ILE A 74 -12.25 3.35 -0.53
CA ILE A 74 -11.23 2.45 0.01
C ILE A 74 -11.18 1.23 -0.91
N ILE A 75 -10.08 1.05 -1.64
CA ILE A 75 -9.84 -0.12 -2.51
C ILE A 75 -8.67 -0.90 -1.93
N TRP A 76 -8.86 -2.17 -1.62
CA TRP A 76 -7.87 -2.95 -0.88
C TRP A 76 -7.73 -4.38 -1.38
N GLY A 77 -6.50 -4.92 -1.32
CA GLY A 77 -6.23 -6.33 -1.62
C GLY A 77 -6.52 -7.23 -0.42
N LYS A 78 -7.23 -8.34 -0.64
CA LYS A 78 -7.59 -9.29 0.43
C LYS A 78 -6.40 -10.03 1.04
N GLN A 79 -5.25 -10.05 0.36
CA GLN A 79 -4.03 -10.74 0.79
C GLN A 79 -2.87 -9.78 1.02
N ASP A 80 -3.17 -8.50 1.27
CA ASP A 80 -2.17 -7.50 1.64
C ASP A 80 -1.47 -7.88 2.96
N SER A 81 -0.18 -8.20 2.87
CA SER A 81 0.66 -8.53 4.04
C SER A 81 1.42 -7.32 4.60
N VAL A 82 1.43 -6.20 3.88
CA VAL A 82 2.12 -4.96 4.24
C VAL A 82 1.20 -4.07 5.08
N THR A 83 -0.03 -3.88 4.62
CA THR A 83 -1.12 -3.24 5.37
C THR A 83 -2.32 -4.18 5.46
N PRO A 84 -2.39 -5.00 6.53
CA PRO A 84 -3.37 -6.08 6.64
C PRO A 84 -4.83 -5.63 6.44
N PRO A 85 -5.71 -6.48 5.87
CA PRO A 85 -7.12 -6.16 5.60
C PRO A 85 -7.92 -5.61 6.79
N GLU A 86 -7.54 -5.94 8.02
CA GLU A 86 -8.16 -5.40 9.23
C GLU A 86 -8.04 -3.87 9.30
N VAL A 87 -6.96 -3.31 8.74
CA VAL A 87 -6.76 -1.86 8.65
C VAL A 87 -7.81 -1.21 7.74
N ALA A 88 -8.09 -1.80 6.57
CA ALA A 88 -9.11 -1.27 5.66
C ALA A 88 -10.50 -1.27 6.30
N THR A 89 -10.80 -2.33 7.07
CA THR A 89 -12.04 -2.45 7.84
C THR A 89 -12.11 -1.37 8.92
N GLU A 90 -11.02 -1.16 9.69
CA GLU A 90 -10.93 -0.10 10.69
C GLU A 90 -11.11 1.31 10.08
N PHE A 91 -10.55 1.54 8.88
CA PHE A 91 -10.75 2.79 8.16
C PHE A 91 -12.23 3.00 7.81
N HIS A 92 -12.87 1.98 7.24
CA HIS A 92 -14.28 2.04 6.85
C HIS A 92 -15.21 2.27 8.05
N GLU A 93 -14.93 1.62 9.18
CA GLU A 93 -15.69 1.79 10.42
C GLU A 93 -15.57 3.20 11.03
N LYS A 94 -14.41 3.85 10.85
CA LYS A 94 -14.13 5.16 11.47
C LYS A 94 -14.43 6.35 10.58
N LEU A 95 -14.38 6.19 9.27
CA LEU A 95 -14.68 7.26 8.32
C LEU A 95 -16.20 7.48 8.22
N PRO A 96 -16.70 8.72 8.34
CA PRO A 96 -18.13 8.99 8.37
C PRO A 96 -18.83 8.77 7.02
N ASP A 97 -18.09 8.89 5.91
CA ASP A 97 -18.58 8.63 4.55
C ASP A 97 -17.51 7.87 3.76
N SER A 98 -17.62 6.54 3.74
CA SER A 98 -16.69 5.71 2.99
C SER A 98 -17.37 4.50 2.36
N GLU A 99 -16.79 4.02 1.26
CA GLU A 99 -17.13 2.76 0.62
C GLU A 99 -15.88 1.90 0.53
N LEU A 100 -15.99 0.63 0.93
CA LEU A 100 -14.90 -0.33 0.97
C LEU A 100 -15.09 -1.41 -0.10
N PHE A 101 -14.11 -1.50 -1.00
CA PHE A 101 -14.06 -2.46 -2.10
C PHE A 101 -12.86 -3.38 -1.93
N TRP A 102 -13.11 -4.67 -2.10
CA TRP A 102 -12.09 -5.71 -1.97
C TRP A 102 -11.73 -6.29 -3.33
N ILE A 103 -10.43 -6.44 -3.57
CA ILE A 103 -9.90 -7.20 -4.71
C ILE A 103 -9.34 -8.52 -4.16
N ASP A 104 -9.87 -9.64 -4.64
CA ASP A 104 -9.38 -10.97 -4.26
C ASP A 104 -8.13 -11.33 -5.06
N LYS A 105 -7.30 -12.22 -4.52
CA LYS A 105 -5.97 -12.58 -5.07
C LYS A 105 -5.11 -11.35 -5.36
N CYS A 106 -5.07 -10.43 -4.40
CA CYS A 106 -4.40 -9.15 -4.51
C CYS A 106 -3.66 -8.81 -3.21
N GLY A 107 -2.40 -8.40 -3.35
CA GLY A 107 -1.54 -7.95 -2.26
C GLY A 107 -1.72 -6.46 -1.98
N HIS A 108 -0.60 -5.80 -1.67
CA HIS A 108 -0.57 -4.40 -1.26
C HIS A 108 -0.80 -3.42 -2.42
N ALA A 109 -0.39 -3.80 -3.64
CA ALA A 109 -0.35 -2.89 -4.78
C ALA A 109 -1.50 -3.17 -5.75
N ALA A 110 -2.74 -2.99 -5.28
CA ALA A 110 -3.96 -3.29 -6.04
C ALA A 110 -4.00 -2.65 -7.44
N MET A 111 -3.55 -1.40 -7.56
CA MET A 111 -3.45 -0.66 -8.82
C MET A 111 -2.45 -1.25 -9.82
N MET A 112 -1.47 -2.02 -9.34
CA MET A 112 -0.47 -2.69 -10.19
C MET A 112 -0.86 -4.14 -10.49
N GLU A 113 -1.47 -4.83 -9.52
CA GLU A 113 -1.83 -6.25 -9.66
C GLU A 113 -3.10 -6.46 -10.48
N HIS A 114 -4.11 -5.62 -10.28
CA HIS A 114 -5.41 -5.70 -10.97
C HIS A 114 -5.80 -4.32 -11.50
N PRO A 115 -5.04 -3.74 -12.45
CA PRO A 115 -5.24 -2.37 -12.90
C PRO A 115 -6.64 -2.14 -13.49
N ASP A 116 -7.17 -3.08 -14.26
CA ASP A 116 -8.50 -2.95 -14.88
C ASP A 116 -9.60 -2.93 -13.82
N GLN A 117 -9.58 -3.88 -12.88
CA GLN A 117 -10.57 -3.95 -11.79
C GLN A 117 -10.45 -2.73 -10.85
N PHE A 118 -9.22 -2.31 -10.53
CA PHE A 118 -8.98 -1.12 -9.72
C PHE A 118 -9.58 0.13 -10.38
N ASN A 119 -9.31 0.31 -11.68
CA ASN A 119 -9.81 1.46 -12.44
C ASN A 119 -11.33 1.42 -12.63
N GLU A 120 -11.92 0.23 -12.82
CA GLU A 120 -13.38 0.06 -12.90
C GLU A 120 -14.06 0.47 -11.59
N ILE A 121 -13.56 -0.01 -10.44
CA ILE A 121 -14.08 0.36 -9.12
C ILE A 121 -13.97 1.87 -8.90
N LEU A 122 -12.80 2.45 -9.19
CA LEU A 122 -12.55 3.87 -8.99
C LEU A 122 -13.46 4.73 -9.87
N ALA A 123 -13.56 4.40 -11.17
CA ALA A 123 -14.39 5.14 -12.10
C ALA A 123 -15.87 5.05 -11.73
N ALA A 124 -16.37 3.86 -11.39
CA ALA A 124 -17.77 3.67 -10.98
C ALA A 124 -18.09 4.43 -9.68
N TRP A 125 -17.15 4.49 -8.74
CA TRP A 125 -17.33 5.24 -7.50
C TRP A 125 -17.35 6.76 -7.75
N LEU A 126 -16.45 7.27 -8.60
CA LEU A 126 -16.42 8.69 -8.98
C LEU A 126 -17.73 9.10 -9.69
N GLU A 127 -18.18 8.30 -10.66
CA GLU A 127 -19.44 8.54 -11.38
C GLU A 127 -20.64 8.54 -10.42
N LYS A 128 -20.75 7.53 -9.55
CA LYS A 128 -21.81 7.44 -8.54
C LYS A 128 -21.86 8.65 -7.60
N ARG A 129 -20.70 9.26 -7.31
CA ARG A 129 -20.56 10.39 -6.39
C ARG A 129 -20.57 11.75 -7.10
N GLU A 130 -20.66 11.77 -8.43
CA GLU A 130 -20.59 12.98 -9.26
C GLU A 130 -19.30 13.80 -9.00
N LEU A 131 -18.16 13.11 -8.84
CA LEU A 131 -16.83 13.67 -8.54
C LEU A 131 -15.87 13.66 -9.75
#